data_AF-A0A662RX04-F1
#
_entry.id   AF-A0A662RX04-F1
#
_cell.length_a   1.000
_cell.length_b   1.000
_cell.length_c   1.000
_cell.angle_alpha   90.00
_cell.angle_beta   90.00
_cell.angle_gamma   90.00
#
_symmetry.space_group_name_H-M   'P 1'
#
loop_
_entity.id
_entity.type
_entity.pdbx_description
1 polymer ?
#
loop_
_entity_poly.entity_id
_entity_poly.type
_entity_poly.pdbx_seq_one_letter_code
_entity_poly.pdbx_strand_id
1 'polypeptide(L)'
;MREGSAEDAVKIAQVSCGTIYGNVQREIEQAAEKVGAEIVIPEIDIDYMYAKAREFGYDFRESIGLNVALARGYAIIENLCDADAVFIATCHRCPEGAAMRTGIRRLIQEKTDLPVVMYPFSERTKAGELLTRMEALVTIVRRRWILERQTQEGLTAGIDSGSTTTKAVIMHENEVIASHWTHTREVIPTAEKVFAKALEIANVSRDEIEALGVTGYGRYIIGKHFNAELIQEELTVNSKAAMYLAGITKGEAMIIDIGGMDNKIITAKDGIPDNFTMGGICAGASGRFLELTARRLGVDVVQLGKLALEGDPSKIKMDSYCVVFGIQDLVSALSAGARREDVAAAACYSVVEQVKEQLMQDIDVRQPAIEVGGTSLIDGVPRAMRDILGFEVIIPDYPQFIGAVGGALLASSFR
;
A
#
# COMPACT_ATOMS: atom_id res chain seq x y z
N MET A 1 -27.04 5.00 20.68
CA MET A 1 -27.96 3.84 20.61
C MET A 1 -28.45 3.63 19.19
N ARG A 2 -27.76 2.74 18.46
CA ARG A 2 -28.31 1.70 17.59
C ARG A 2 -27.24 0.62 17.65
N GLU A 3 -27.42 -0.33 18.56
CA GLU A 3 -26.68 -1.60 18.52
C GLU A 3 -27.08 -2.24 17.18
N GLY A 4 -26.17 -2.17 16.21
CA GLY A 4 -26.35 -2.79 14.91
C GLY A 4 -26.48 -4.30 15.08
N SER A 5 -27.41 -4.88 14.33
CA SER A 5 -27.51 -6.31 14.02
C SER A 5 -26.14 -6.97 13.93
N ALA A 6 -26.04 -8.25 14.32
CA ALA A 6 -24.91 -9.09 13.94
C ALA A 6 -24.66 -8.90 12.43
N GLU A 7 -23.64 -8.12 12.07
CA GLU A 7 -23.27 -7.90 10.67
C GLU A 7 -22.79 -9.25 10.15
N ASP A 8 -23.44 -9.75 9.10
CA ASP A 8 -23.00 -10.96 8.42
C ASP A 8 -21.49 -10.86 8.09
N ALA A 9 -20.78 -11.97 8.28
CA ALA A 9 -19.36 -12.03 8.00
C ALA A 9 -19.11 -11.70 6.53
N VAL A 10 -18.08 -10.89 6.24
CA VAL A 10 -17.70 -10.60 4.85
C VAL A 10 -17.20 -11.88 4.20
N LYS A 11 -17.80 -12.27 3.08
CA LYS A 11 -17.44 -13.49 2.34
C LYS A 11 -16.31 -13.21 1.37
N ILE A 12 -15.12 -13.73 1.66
CA ILE A 12 -13.95 -13.61 0.79
C ILE A 12 -13.79 -14.90 0.00
N ALA A 13 -14.08 -14.85 -1.31
CA ALA A 13 -13.87 -15.99 -2.19
C ALA A 13 -12.37 -16.24 -2.42
N GLN A 14 -11.91 -17.45 -2.12
CA GLN A 14 -10.52 -17.85 -2.29
C GLN A 14 -10.28 -18.51 -3.66
N VAL A 15 -9.47 -17.85 -4.47
CA VAL A 15 -8.97 -18.33 -5.76
C VAL A 15 -7.51 -18.72 -5.61
N SER A 16 -7.22 -20.00 -5.39
CA SER A 16 -5.85 -20.40 -5.06
C SER A 16 -5.48 -21.82 -5.48
N CYS A 17 -4.17 -22.04 -5.61
CA CYS A 17 -3.56 -23.35 -5.81
C CYS A 17 -2.50 -23.59 -4.75
N GLY A 18 -2.46 -24.81 -4.20
CA GLY A 18 -1.35 -25.27 -3.35
C GLY A 18 -1.28 -24.67 -1.94
N THR A 19 -2.30 -23.96 -1.47
CA THR A 19 -2.31 -23.33 -0.12
C THR A 19 -2.28 -24.34 1.02
N ILE A 20 -2.92 -25.50 0.84
CA ILE A 20 -2.88 -26.61 1.79
C ILE A 20 -1.47 -27.21 1.85
N TYR A 21 -0.90 -27.56 0.69
CA TYR A 21 0.44 -28.14 0.60
C TYR A 21 1.55 -27.15 1.02
N GLY A 22 1.34 -25.86 0.77
CA GLY A 22 2.23 -24.79 1.21
C GLY A 22 2.12 -24.48 2.70
N ASN A 23 1.22 -25.15 3.44
CA ASN A 23 0.95 -24.91 4.86
C ASN A 23 0.55 -23.45 5.18
N VAL A 24 -0.14 -22.79 4.24
CA VAL A 24 -0.57 -21.38 4.34
C VAL A 24 -2.07 -21.26 4.56
N GLN A 25 -2.87 -22.28 4.24
CA GLN A 25 -4.33 -22.23 4.33
C GLN A 25 -4.84 -21.75 5.70
N ARG A 26 -4.29 -22.31 6.79
CA ARG A 26 -4.65 -21.92 8.15
C ARG A 26 -4.32 -20.46 8.46
N GLU A 27 -3.23 -19.93 7.92
CA GLU A 27 -2.80 -18.55 8.14
C GLU A 27 -3.72 -17.57 7.38
N ILE A 28 -4.26 -17.97 6.22
CA ILE A 28 -5.27 -17.22 5.45
C ILE A 28 -6.58 -17.15 6.26
N GLU A 29 -7.09 -18.29 6.71
CA GLU A 29 -8.32 -18.39 7.51
C GLU A 29 -8.21 -17.58 8.81
N GLN A 30 -7.08 -17.69 9.52
CA GLN A 30 -6.83 -16.93 10.74
C GLN A 30 -6.76 -15.42 10.51
N ALA A 31 -6.25 -14.97 9.35
CA ALA A 31 -6.23 -13.56 9.01
C ALA A 31 -7.64 -13.02 8.71
N ALA A 32 -8.44 -13.79 7.96
CA ALA A 32 -9.83 -13.43 7.65
C ALA A 32 -10.71 -13.37 8.93
N GLU A 33 -10.61 -14.38 9.79
CA GLU A 33 -11.39 -14.44 11.04
C GLU A 33 -11.10 -13.21 11.95
N LYS A 34 -9.83 -12.81 12.05
CA LYS A 34 -9.41 -11.64 12.85
C LYS A 34 -10.01 -10.32 12.39
N VAL A 35 -10.48 -10.24 11.15
CA VAL A 35 -11.06 -9.02 10.56
C VAL A 35 -12.59 -9.14 10.39
N GLY A 36 -13.21 -10.20 10.92
CA GLY A 36 -14.65 -10.43 10.79
C GLY A 36 -15.08 -10.90 9.40
N ALA A 37 -14.18 -11.57 8.66
CA ALA A 37 -14.45 -12.18 7.38
C ALA A 37 -14.40 -13.71 7.44
N GLU A 38 -15.08 -14.37 6.52
CA GLU A 38 -14.98 -15.80 6.29
C GLU A 38 -14.44 -16.11 4.89
N ILE A 39 -13.67 -17.18 4.79
CA ILE A 39 -13.16 -17.67 3.52
C ILE A 39 -14.20 -18.60 2.89
N VAL A 40 -14.62 -18.28 1.67
CA VAL A 40 -15.52 -19.11 0.86
C VAL A 40 -14.71 -19.73 -0.29
N ILE A 41 -14.89 -21.02 -0.52
CA ILE A 41 -14.24 -21.73 -1.63
C ILE A 41 -15.31 -22.01 -2.69
N PRO A 42 -15.25 -21.40 -3.89
CA PRO A 42 -16.20 -21.69 -4.96
C PRO A 42 -16.17 -23.18 -5.33
N GLU A 43 -17.35 -23.80 -5.31
CA GLU A 43 -17.54 -25.18 -5.75
C GLU A 43 -17.60 -25.25 -7.27
N ILE A 44 -16.84 -26.18 -7.86
CA ILE A 44 -16.79 -26.41 -9.30
C ILE A 44 -16.68 -27.90 -9.57
N ASP A 45 -17.21 -28.35 -10.71
CA ASP A 45 -16.98 -29.70 -11.22
C ASP A 45 -15.81 -29.74 -12.23
N ILE A 46 -15.42 -30.96 -12.58
CA ILE A 46 -14.26 -31.20 -13.44
C ILE A 46 -14.51 -30.78 -14.91
N ASP A 47 -15.74 -30.91 -15.40
CA ASP A 47 -16.09 -30.57 -16.78
C ASP A 47 -16.09 -29.05 -16.97
N TYR A 48 -16.63 -28.33 -15.98
CA TYR A 48 -16.57 -26.88 -15.86
C TYR A 48 -15.11 -26.39 -15.84
N MET A 49 -14.25 -27.03 -15.04
CA MET A 49 -12.82 -26.69 -14.99
C MET A 49 -12.16 -26.78 -16.37
N TYR A 50 -12.33 -27.89 -17.08
CA TYR A 50 -11.76 -28.06 -18.42
C TYR A 50 -12.35 -27.08 -19.44
N ALA A 51 -13.63 -26.73 -19.33
CA ALA A 51 -14.25 -25.74 -20.19
C ALA A 51 -13.63 -24.36 -20.00
N LYS A 52 -13.43 -23.92 -18.75
CA LYS A 52 -12.86 -22.60 -18.43
C LYS A 52 -11.36 -22.49 -18.72
N ALA A 53 -10.60 -23.56 -18.57
CA ALA A 53 -9.22 -23.60 -19.03
C ALA A 53 -9.09 -23.37 -20.55
N ARG A 54 -10.01 -23.93 -21.35
CA ARG A 54 -10.07 -23.66 -22.79
C ARG A 54 -10.50 -22.24 -23.12
N GLU A 55 -11.48 -21.70 -22.38
CA GLU A 55 -11.98 -20.33 -22.55
C GLU A 55 -10.90 -19.28 -22.26
N PHE A 56 -10.09 -19.50 -21.23
CA PHE A 56 -8.98 -18.62 -20.88
C PHE A 56 -7.87 -18.59 -21.95
N GLY A 57 -7.81 -19.61 -22.82
CA GLY A 57 -6.82 -19.70 -23.89
C GLY A 57 -5.42 -20.10 -23.42
N TYR A 58 -5.24 -20.38 -22.12
CA TYR A 58 -4.03 -20.95 -21.54
C TYR A 58 -4.39 -22.15 -20.69
N ASP A 59 -4.00 -23.33 -21.16
CA ASP A 59 -4.21 -24.57 -20.45
C ASP A 59 -2.97 -24.86 -19.60
N PHE A 60 -3.11 -24.81 -18.28
CA PHE A 60 -2.04 -25.10 -17.31
C PHE A 60 -1.82 -26.62 -17.25
N ARG A 61 -1.52 -27.26 -18.40
CA ARG A 61 -1.64 -28.71 -18.68
C ARG A 61 -0.91 -29.64 -17.71
N GLU A 62 0.00 -29.11 -16.89
CA GLU A 62 0.75 -29.86 -15.87
C GLU A 62 0.24 -29.64 -14.44
N SER A 63 -0.70 -28.71 -14.22
CA SER A 63 -1.20 -28.33 -12.89
C SER A 63 -2.72 -28.29 -12.82
N ILE A 64 -3.29 -29.39 -12.30
CA ILE A 64 -4.71 -29.47 -11.93
C ILE A 64 -5.08 -28.34 -10.96
N GLY A 65 -4.20 -28.03 -10.00
CA GLY A 65 -4.46 -27.00 -8.99
C GLY A 65 -4.62 -25.60 -9.58
N LEU A 66 -3.82 -25.24 -10.60
CA LEU A 66 -3.95 -23.95 -11.29
C LEU A 66 -5.23 -23.88 -12.14
N ASN A 67 -5.58 -24.98 -12.82
CA ASN A 67 -6.83 -25.06 -13.57
C ASN A 67 -8.06 -24.96 -12.65
N VAL A 68 -8.03 -25.60 -11.48
CA VAL A 68 -9.06 -25.45 -10.44
C VAL A 68 -9.15 -24.00 -9.96
N ALA A 69 -8.02 -23.36 -9.66
CA ALA A 69 -8.00 -21.97 -9.23
C ALA A 69 -8.61 -21.06 -10.32
N LEU A 70 -8.16 -21.19 -11.56
CA LEU A 70 -8.70 -20.45 -12.70
C LEU A 70 -10.22 -20.60 -12.80
N ALA A 71 -10.72 -21.83 -12.78
CA ALA A 71 -12.15 -22.12 -12.88
C ALA A 71 -12.96 -21.54 -11.70
N ARG A 72 -12.41 -21.55 -10.48
CA ARG A 72 -13.04 -20.87 -9.33
C ARG A 72 -13.17 -19.37 -9.54
N GLY A 73 -12.18 -18.73 -10.17
CA GLY A 73 -12.28 -17.32 -10.54
C GLY A 73 -13.39 -17.06 -11.57
N TYR A 74 -13.58 -17.96 -12.55
CA TYR A 74 -14.72 -17.89 -13.47
C TYR A 74 -16.06 -18.10 -12.75
N ALA A 75 -16.13 -19.00 -11.78
CA ALA A 75 -17.35 -19.20 -11.00
C ALA A 75 -17.78 -17.91 -10.26
N ILE A 76 -16.82 -17.11 -9.77
CA ILE A 76 -17.09 -15.79 -9.18
C ILE A 76 -17.61 -14.82 -10.25
N ILE A 77 -16.95 -14.73 -11.40
CA ILE A 77 -17.36 -13.87 -12.53
C ILE A 77 -18.79 -14.19 -13.00
N GLU A 78 -19.15 -15.46 -13.02
CA GLU A 78 -20.47 -15.96 -13.45
C GLU A 78 -21.51 -15.95 -12.34
N ASN A 79 -21.18 -15.37 -11.17
CA ASN A 79 -22.06 -15.26 -10.02
C ASN A 79 -22.58 -16.62 -9.51
N LEU A 80 -21.73 -17.66 -9.59
CA LEU A 80 -21.99 -19.02 -9.08
C LEU A 80 -21.53 -19.18 -7.61
N CYS A 81 -20.88 -18.17 -7.05
CA CYS A 81 -20.44 -18.12 -5.66
C CYS A 81 -20.87 -16.80 -5.04
N ASP A 82 -21.54 -16.86 -3.89
CA ASP A 82 -21.89 -15.68 -3.10
C ASP A 82 -20.64 -15.16 -2.39
N ALA A 83 -20.13 -14.00 -2.81
CA ALA A 83 -18.88 -13.43 -2.34
C ALA A 83 -18.91 -11.91 -2.40
N ASP A 84 -18.37 -11.27 -1.37
CA ASP A 84 -18.24 -9.81 -1.26
C ASP A 84 -16.87 -9.31 -1.74
N ALA A 85 -15.87 -10.18 -1.73
CA ALA A 85 -14.48 -9.88 -2.06
C ALA A 85 -13.75 -11.12 -2.59
N VAL A 86 -12.61 -10.92 -3.25
CA VAL A 86 -11.80 -12.03 -3.80
C VAL A 86 -10.37 -11.97 -3.30
N PHE A 87 -9.87 -13.11 -2.81
CA PHE A 87 -8.47 -13.32 -2.45
C PHE A 87 -7.83 -14.34 -3.39
N ILE A 88 -6.88 -13.90 -4.20
CA ILE A 88 -6.22 -14.72 -5.21
C ILE A 88 -4.79 -15.03 -4.75
N ALA A 89 -4.45 -16.31 -4.56
CA ALA A 89 -3.16 -16.69 -4.00
C ALA A 89 -2.52 -17.91 -4.66
N THR A 90 -1.25 -17.79 -5.04
CA THR A 90 -0.42 -18.91 -5.53
C THR A 90 1.02 -18.75 -5.06
N CYS A 91 1.82 -19.80 -5.18
CA CYS A 91 3.22 -19.80 -4.75
C CYS A 91 4.03 -18.69 -5.46
N HIS A 92 4.83 -17.95 -4.70
CA HIS A 92 5.72 -16.88 -5.21
C HIS A 92 6.75 -17.37 -6.24
N ARG A 93 7.13 -18.67 -6.21
CA ARG A 93 8.13 -19.25 -7.13
C ARG A 93 7.55 -19.80 -8.42
N CYS A 94 6.22 -19.74 -8.61
CA CYS A 94 5.54 -20.38 -9.74
C CYS A 94 5.19 -19.34 -10.81
N PRO A 95 5.89 -19.31 -11.97
CA PRO A 95 5.60 -18.36 -13.04
C PRO A 95 4.19 -18.53 -13.60
N GLU A 96 3.74 -19.78 -13.77
CA GLU A 96 2.37 -20.10 -14.17
C GLU A 96 1.34 -19.60 -13.14
N GLY A 97 1.68 -19.70 -11.86
CA GLY A 97 0.88 -19.15 -10.77
C GLY A 97 0.75 -17.63 -10.86
N ALA A 98 1.82 -16.91 -11.23
CA ALA A 98 1.78 -15.46 -11.45
C ALA A 98 0.92 -15.10 -12.67
N ALA A 99 1.05 -15.84 -13.78
CA ALA A 99 0.22 -15.66 -14.97
C ALA A 99 -1.27 -15.89 -14.66
N MET A 100 -1.59 -16.95 -13.92
CA MET A 100 -2.94 -17.25 -13.48
C MET A 100 -3.51 -16.12 -12.61
N ARG A 101 -2.79 -15.70 -11.56
CA ARG A 101 -3.22 -14.60 -10.66
C ARG A 101 -3.54 -13.34 -11.45
N THR A 102 -2.59 -12.91 -12.29
CA THR A 102 -2.71 -11.67 -13.07
C THR A 102 -3.86 -11.74 -14.06
N GLY A 103 -3.99 -12.86 -14.78
CA GLY A 103 -5.05 -13.05 -15.78
C GLY A 103 -6.44 -13.09 -15.16
N ILE A 104 -6.63 -13.90 -14.11
CA ILE A 104 -7.95 -14.03 -13.49
C ILE A 104 -8.36 -12.78 -12.73
N ARG A 105 -7.41 -12.08 -12.09
CA ARG A 105 -7.66 -10.77 -11.47
C ARG A 105 -8.19 -9.76 -12.49
N ARG A 106 -7.58 -9.65 -13.68
CA ARG A 106 -8.08 -8.73 -14.74
C ARG A 106 -9.51 -9.07 -15.11
N LEU A 107 -9.80 -10.35 -15.35
CA LEU A 107 -11.15 -10.78 -15.71
C LEU A 107 -12.19 -10.46 -14.63
N ILE A 108 -11.84 -10.63 -13.35
CA ILE A 108 -12.71 -10.26 -12.23
C ILE A 108 -12.93 -8.75 -12.19
N GLN A 109 -11.88 -7.93 -12.31
CA GLN A 109 -11.99 -6.47 -12.29
C GLN A 109 -12.74 -5.90 -13.50
N GLU A 110 -12.63 -6.53 -14.67
CA GLU A 110 -13.33 -6.11 -15.89
C GLU A 110 -14.82 -6.46 -15.87
N LYS A 111 -15.20 -7.56 -15.19
CA LYS A 111 -16.56 -8.12 -15.26
C LYS A 111 -17.35 -7.98 -13.97
N THR A 112 -16.73 -7.56 -12.88
CA THR A 112 -17.36 -7.43 -11.55
C THR A 112 -16.86 -6.16 -10.84
N ASP A 113 -17.61 -5.70 -9.85
CA ASP A 113 -17.19 -4.61 -8.95
C ASP A 113 -16.58 -5.13 -7.63
N LEU A 114 -16.22 -6.42 -7.57
CA LEU A 114 -15.67 -7.04 -6.36
C LEU A 114 -14.23 -6.56 -6.10
N PRO A 115 -13.88 -6.17 -4.87
CA PRO A 115 -12.50 -5.88 -4.52
C PRO A 115 -11.65 -7.15 -4.56
N VAL A 116 -10.44 -7.02 -5.11
CA VAL A 116 -9.53 -8.15 -5.34
C VAL A 116 -8.19 -7.89 -4.68
N VAL A 117 -7.66 -8.91 -4.00
CA VAL A 117 -6.27 -8.92 -3.52
C VAL A 117 -5.55 -10.11 -4.08
N MET A 118 -4.38 -9.86 -4.68
CA MET A 118 -3.45 -10.91 -5.06
C MET A 118 -2.37 -11.10 -3.99
N TYR A 119 -1.98 -12.35 -3.74
CA TYR A 119 -0.91 -12.66 -2.80
C TYR A 119 -0.02 -13.82 -3.27
N PRO A 120 1.26 -13.54 -3.59
CA PRO A 120 2.26 -14.58 -3.84
C PRO A 120 2.77 -15.17 -2.52
N PHE A 121 2.20 -16.29 -2.08
CA PHE A 121 2.56 -16.87 -0.78
C PHE A 121 3.91 -17.61 -0.79
N SER A 122 4.52 -17.71 0.38
CA SER A 122 5.62 -18.62 0.68
C SER A 122 5.22 -19.61 1.77
N GLU A 123 6.00 -20.69 1.91
CA GLU A 123 5.87 -21.67 2.99
C GLU A 123 6.06 -21.07 4.40
N ARG A 124 6.51 -19.81 4.49
CA ARG A 124 6.71 -19.08 5.75
C ARG A 124 5.65 -18.02 6.03
N THR A 125 4.73 -17.78 5.09
CA THR A 125 3.70 -16.74 5.23
C THR A 125 2.94 -16.89 6.54
N LYS A 126 2.76 -15.78 7.24
CA LYS A 126 2.02 -15.70 8.51
C LYS A 126 0.77 -14.85 8.39
N ALA A 127 -0.23 -15.14 9.22
CA ALA A 127 -1.48 -14.40 9.29
C ALA A 127 -1.25 -12.89 9.52
N GLY A 128 -0.18 -12.51 10.24
CA GLY A 128 0.19 -11.10 10.43
C GLY A 128 0.55 -10.37 9.13
N GLU A 129 1.14 -11.06 8.14
CA GLU A 129 1.45 -10.49 6.82
C GLU A 129 0.20 -10.32 5.95
N LEU A 130 -0.82 -11.15 6.19
CA LEU A 130 -2.10 -11.14 5.48
C LEU A 130 -3.10 -10.16 6.11
N LEU A 131 -2.94 -9.80 7.38
CA LEU A 131 -3.92 -9.05 8.16
C LEU A 131 -4.30 -7.74 7.48
N THR A 132 -3.33 -6.87 7.16
CA THR A 132 -3.60 -5.59 6.48
C THR A 132 -4.34 -5.79 5.15
N ARG A 133 -4.06 -6.89 4.45
CA ARG A 133 -4.69 -7.19 3.16
C ARG A 133 -6.15 -7.57 3.32
N MET A 134 -6.45 -8.40 4.33
CA MET A 134 -7.82 -8.78 4.67
C MET A 134 -8.61 -7.61 5.24
N GLU A 135 -7.97 -6.77 6.07
CA GLU A 135 -8.57 -5.53 6.57
C GLU A 135 -8.96 -4.57 5.44
N ALA A 136 -8.10 -4.42 4.43
CA ALA A 136 -8.41 -3.60 3.26
C ALA A 136 -9.62 -4.13 2.49
N LEU A 137 -9.68 -5.45 2.23
CA LEU A 137 -10.86 -6.07 1.58
C LEU A 137 -12.15 -5.82 2.38
N VAL A 138 -12.14 -6.12 3.67
CA VAL A 138 -13.31 -5.89 4.55
C VAL A 138 -13.70 -4.42 4.59
N THR A 139 -12.72 -3.51 4.60
CA THR A 139 -12.98 -2.07 4.55
C THR A 139 -13.67 -1.68 3.25
N ILE A 140 -13.17 -2.12 2.11
CA ILE A 140 -13.76 -1.77 0.80
C ILE A 140 -15.21 -2.27 0.72
N VAL A 141 -15.50 -3.44 1.29
CA VAL A 141 -16.86 -3.99 1.35
C VAL A 141 -17.75 -3.20 2.34
N ARG A 142 -17.37 -3.12 3.61
CA ARG A 142 -18.24 -2.59 4.68
C ARG A 142 -18.31 -1.07 4.73
N ARG A 143 -17.25 -0.41 4.27
CA ARG A 143 -17.03 1.02 4.43
C ARG A 143 -16.86 1.74 3.09
N ARG A 144 -17.41 1.18 2.00
CA ARG A 144 -17.40 1.82 0.67
C ARG A 144 -17.92 3.28 0.71
N TRP A 145 -18.96 3.52 1.50
CA TRP A 145 -19.60 4.83 1.63
C TRP A 145 -18.67 5.94 2.16
N ILE A 146 -17.72 5.66 3.06
CA ILE A 146 -16.72 6.67 3.47
C ILE A 146 -15.67 6.89 2.37
N LEU A 147 -15.33 5.85 1.61
CA LEU A 147 -14.32 5.94 0.55
C LEU A 147 -14.84 6.68 -0.69
N GLU A 148 -16.16 6.73 -0.91
CA GLU A 148 -16.79 7.49 -2.00
C GLU A 148 -16.78 9.01 -1.74
N ARG A 149 -16.54 9.44 -0.49
CA ARG A 149 -16.57 10.85 -0.09
C ARG A 149 -15.52 11.67 -0.85
N GLN A 150 -15.90 12.82 -1.40
CA GLN A 150 -14.97 13.65 -2.20
C GLN A 150 -14.48 14.90 -1.49
N THR A 151 -15.09 15.26 -0.35
CA THR A 151 -14.81 16.48 0.39
C THR A 151 -14.58 16.18 1.87
N GLN A 152 -13.67 16.93 2.49
CA GLN A 152 -13.54 17.04 3.93
C GLN A 152 -14.39 18.24 4.39
N GLU A 153 -15.17 18.04 5.44
CA GLU A 153 -16.06 19.08 6.01
C GLU A 153 -15.86 19.15 7.52
N GLY A 154 -16.04 20.32 8.11
CA GLY A 154 -15.86 20.54 9.55
C GLY A 154 -14.38 20.62 9.95
N LEU A 155 -14.12 20.69 11.25
CA LEU A 155 -12.78 20.67 11.83
C LEU A 155 -12.40 19.25 12.26
N THR A 156 -11.63 18.54 11.43
CA THR A 156 -11.22 17.16 11.68
C THR A 156 -9.72 16.99 11.76
N ALA A 157 -9.29 15.90 12.41
CA ALA A 157 -7.88 15.58 12.56
C ALA A 157 -7.57 14.17 12.05
N GLY A 158 -6.32 13.97 11.68
CA GLY A 158 -5.80 12.66 11.32
C GLY A 158 -4.44 12.40 11.93
N ILE A 159 -4.19 11.18 12.39
CA ILE A 159 -2.89 10.72 12.90
C ILE A 159 -2.45 9.47 12.14
N ASP A 160 -1.31 9.55 11.46
CA ASP A 160 -0.63 8.39 10.88
C ASP A 160 0.56 8.01 11.76
N SER A 161 0.49 6.85 12.40
CA SER A 161 1.62 6.28 13.14
C SER A 161 2.26 5.15 12.37
N GLY A 162 3.14 5.54 11.45
CA GLY A 162 4.01 4.66 10.72
C GLY A 162 5.16 4.11 11.57
N SER A 163 5.92 3.22 10.94
CA SER A 163 7.02 2.49 11.56
C SER A 163 8.28 3.36 11.80
N THR A 164 8.44 4.41 11.00
CA THR A 164 9.59 5.34 11.07
C THR A 164 9.20 6.73 11.59
N THR A 165 8.00 7.20 11.24
CA THR A 165 7.51 8.55 11.54
C THR A 165 6.03 8.54 11.91
N THR A 166 5.68 9.35 12.91
CA THR A 166 4.31 9.66 13.30
C THR A 166 3.99 11.07 12.83
N LYS A 167 2.82 11.25 12.21
CA LYS A 167 2.36 12.53 11.65
C LYS A 167 0.95 12.83 12.13
N ALA A 168 0.63 14.11 12.28
CA ALA A 168 -0.72 14.59 12.48
C ALA A 168 -1.03 15.74 11.53
N VAL A 169 -2.29 15.81 11.13
CA VAL A 169 -2.87 16.85 10.28
C VAL A 169 -4.17 17.33 10.91
N ILE A 170 -4.43 18.63 10.87
CA ILE A 170 -5.72 19.25 11.14
C ILE A 170 -6.26 19.80 9.83
N MET A 171 -7.50 19.48 9.49
CA MET A 171 -8.19 19.99 8.31
C MET A 171 -9.44 20.78 8.67
N HIS A 172 -9.71 21.82 7.88
CA HIS A 172 -10.97 22.57 7.94
C HIS A 172 -11.47 22.86 6.52
N GLU A 173 -12.68 22.44 6.20
CA GLU A 173 -13.35 22.70 4.91
C GLU A 173 -12.47 22.43 3.67
N ASN A 174 -11.86 21.24 3.59
CA ASN A 174 -10.92 20.79 2.55
C ASN A 174 -9.49 21.33 2.64
N GLU A 175 -9.20 22.23 3.58
CA GLU A 175 -7.87 22.80 3.71
C GLU A 175 -7.07 22.14 4.83
N VAL A 176 -5.80 21.83 4.58
CA VAL A 176 -4.85 21.45 5.62
C VAL A 176 -4.39 22.72 6.34
N ILE A 177 -4.94 22.98 7.53
CA ILE A 177 -4.62 24.19 8.31
C ILE A 177 -3.42 24.00 9.23
N ALA A 178 -3.07 22.75 9.56
CA ALA A 178 -1.85 22.42 10.30
C ALA A 178 -1.36 21.02 9.98
N SER A 179 -0.04 20.83 10.01
CA SER A 179 0.59 19.52 9.94
C SER A 179 1.87 19.49 10.77
N HIS A 180 2.15 18.34 11.40
CA HIS A 180 3.39 18.13 12.14
C HIS A 180 3.80 16.66 12.12
N TRP A 181 5.10 16.39 12.24
CA TRP A 181 5.62 15.03 12.28
C TRP A 181 6.88 14.92 13.16
N THR A 182 7.17 13.71 13.61
CA THR A 182 8.45 13.36 14.25
C THR A 182 8.76 11.88 14.03
N HIS A 183 9.99 11.46 14.33
CA HIS A 183 10.34 10.03 14.35
C HIS A 183 9.54 9.26 15.39
N THR A 184 8.97 8.12 14.98
CA THR A 184 8.29 7.18 15.87
C THR A 184 9.29 6.57 16.83
N ARG A 185 9.04 6.70 18.13
CA ARG A 185 9.79 5.97 19.17
C ARG A 185 8.83 5.12 19.99
N GLU A 186 8.09 5.78 20.87
CA GLU A 186 7.01 5.18 21.65
C GLU A 186 5.69 5.64 21.07
N VAL A 187 4.82 4.70 20.67
CA VAL A 187 3.62 4.99 19.85
C VAL A 187 2.73 6.07 20.48
N ILE A 188 2.32 5.91 21.74
CA ILE A 188 1.43 6.85 22.43
C ILE A 188 2.11 8.21 22.69
N PRO A 189 3.27 8.29 23.39
CA PRO A 189 3.91 9.58 23.66
C PRO A 189 4.26 10.36 22.39
N THR A 190 4.63 9.65 21.33
CA THR A 190 4.92 10.28 20.04
C THR A 190 3.64 10.86 19.42
N ALA A 191 2.54 10.09 19.42
CA ALA A 191 1.26 10.56 18.90
C ALA A 191 0.72 11.77 19.68
N GLU A 192 0.78 11.76 21.01
CA GLU A 192 0.39 12.90 21.87
C GLU A 192 1.19 14.16 21.53
N LYS A 193 2.51 14.04 21.44
CA LYS A 193 3.40 15.16 21.09
C LYS A 193 3.06 15.73 19.72
N VAL A 194 2.89 14.87 18.73
CA VAL A 194 2.66 15.29 17.34
C VAL A 194 1.29 15.93 17.20
N PHE A 195 0.27 15.35 17.81
CA PHE A 195 -1.09 15.87 17.76
C PHE A 195 -1.20 17.20 18.53
N ALA A 196 -0.63 17.31 19.73
CA ALA A 196 -0.58 18.56 20.48
C ALA A 196 0.10 19.68 19.68
N LYS A 197 1.18 19.37 18.96
CA LYS A 197 1.85 20.38 18.12
C LYS A 197 1.02 20.80 16.91
N ALA A 198 0.30 19.87 16.28
CA ALA A 198 -0.61 20.19 15.18
C ALA A 198 -1.78 21.07 15.65
N LEU A 199 -2.35 20.79 16.83
CA LEU A 199 -3.39 21.62 17.46
C LEU A 199 -2.87 23.03 17.79
N GLU A 200 -1.66 23.15 18.34
CA GLU A 200 -1.00 24.44 18.60
C GLU A 200 -0.83 25.27 17.33
N ILE A 201 -0.37 24.65 16.23
CA ILE A 201 -0.18 25.33 14.93
C ILE A 201 -1.53 25.78 14.35
N ALA A 202 -2.57 24.95 14.47
CA ALA A 202 -3.92 25.29 14.04
C ALA A 202 -4.61 26.32 14.95
N ASN A 203 -4.06 26.59 16.15
CA ASN A 203 -4.67 27.42 17.17
C ASN A 203 -6.09 26.94 17.57
N VAL A 204 -6.25 25.63 17.76
CA VAL A 204 -7.49 24.98 18.19
C VAL A 204 -7.23 24.04 19.36
N SER A 205 -8.24 23.78 20.17
CA SER A 205 -8.21 22.80 21.25
C SER A 205 -8.66 21.41 20.78
N ARG A 206 -8.33 20.37 21.56
CA ARG A 206 -8.77 19.00 21.26
C ARG A 206 -10.30 18.85 21.26
N ASP A 207 -10.99 19.61 22.09
CA ASP A 207 -12.46 19.54 22.23
C ASP A 207 -13.20 20.14 21.03
N GLU A 208 -12.51 20.94 20.21
CA GLU A 208 -13.05 21.48 18.96
C GLU A 208 -12.93 20.51 17.78
N ILE A 209 -12.11 19.46 17.89
CA ILE A 209 -11.96 18.45 16.84
C ILE A 209 -13.22 17.57 16.80
N GLU A 210 -14.01 17.72 15.73
CA GLU A 210 -15.29 17.05 15.51
C GLU A 210 -15.11 15.54 15.28
N ALA A 211 -14.03 15.14 14.60
CA ALA A 211 -13.69 13.74 14.38
C ALA A 211 -12.19 13.54 14.17
N LEU A 212 -11.68 12.41 14.65
CA LEU A 212 -10.29 11.97 14.54
C LEU A 212 -10.21 10.64 13.78
N GLY A 213 -9.43 10.65 12.70
CA GLY A 213 -9.02 9.45 11.99
C GLY A 213 -7.61 9.01 12.37
N VAL A 214 -7.39 7.71 12.51
CA VAL A 214 -6.07 7.15 12.81
C VAL A 214 -5.72 6.02 11.87
N THR A 215 -4.47 6.02 11.41
CA THR A 215 -3.93 5.01 10.48
C THR A 215 -2.47 4.64 10.80
N GLY A 216 -1.87 3.81 9.95
CA GLY A 216 -0.54 3.25 10.11
C GLY A 216 -0.50 2.05 11.07
N TYR A 217 0.71 1.56 11.32
CA TYR A 217 0.95 0.39 12.18
C TYR A 217 0.50 0.59 13.64
N GLY A 218 0.55 1.83 14.14
CA GLY A 218 0.13 2.18 15.51
C GLY A 218 -1.37 2.43 15.69
N ARG A 219 -2.17 2.36 14.63
CA ARG A 219 -3.57 2.86 14.60
C ARG A 219 -4.48 2.32 15.70
N TYR A 220 -4.38 1.03 16.05
CA TYR A 220 -5.27 0.43 17.05
C TYR A 220 -4.97 0.94 18.45
N ILE A 221 -3.69 1.09 18.78
CA ILE A 221 -3.24 1.59 20.09
C ILE A 221 -3.63 3.07 20.23
N ILE A 222 -3.35 3.86 19.20
CA ILE A 222 -3.65 5.30 19.17
C ILE A 222 -5.16 5.54 19.15
N GLY A 223 -5.89 4.79 18.32
CA GLY A 223 -7.34 4.94 18.20
C GLY A 223 -8.06 4.66 19.51
N LYS A 224 -7.63 3.63 20.25
CA LYS A 224 -8.15 3.37 21.60
C LYS A 224 -7.76 4.47 22.59
N HIS A 225 -6.53 4.97 22.52
CA HIS A 225 -6.02 6.01 23.42
C HIS A 225 -6.76 7.35 23.28
N PHE A 226 -6.99 7.78 22.03
CA PHE A 226 -7.67 9.05 21.74
C PHE A 226 -9.18 8.93 21.53
N ASN A 227 -9.74 7.73 21.69
CA ASN A 227 -11.12 7.41 21.35
C ASN A 227 -11.49 7.88 19.93
N ALA A 228 -10.66 7.53 18.95
CA ALA A 228 -10.81 7.98 17.57
C ALA A 228 -12.07 7.38 16.91
N GLU A 229 -12.82 8.21 16.20
CA GLU A 229 -14.03 7.84 15.47
C GLU A 229 -13.73 6.89 14.31
N LEU A 230 -12.56 7.04 13.68
CA LEU A 230 -12.12 6.19 12.58
C LEU A 230 -10.75 5.58 12.87
N ILE A 231 -10.70 4.26 13.00
CA ILE A 231 -9.46 3.46 12.97
C ILE A 231 -9.45 2.72 11.63
N GLN A 232 -8.47 3.02 10.77
CA GLN A 232 -8.45 2.54 9.39
C GLN A 232 -7.05 2.15 8.94
N GLU A 233 -6.95 1.04 8.22
CA GLU A 233 -5.67 0.59 7.63
C GLU A 233 -5.18 1.57 6.54
N GLU A 234 -3.89 1.54 6.23
CA GLU A 234 -3.23 2.59 5.45
C GLU A 234 -3.47 2.54 3.93
N LEU A 235 -3.78 1.38 3.35
CA LEU A 235 -3.96 1.21 1.90
C LEU A 235 -5.15 2.03 1.39
N THR A 236 -6.32 1.87 2.00
CA THR A 236 -7.54 2.62 1.67
C THR A 236 -7.43 4.11 2.02
N VAL A 237 -6.76 4.43 3.13
CA VAL A 237 -6.54 5.82 3.55
C VAL A 237 -5.60 6.54 2.58
N ASN A 238 -4.47 5.91 2.25
CA ASN A 238 -3.43 6.49 1.40
C ASN A 238 -3.90 6.59 -0.06
N SER A 239 -4.60 5.59 -0.60
CA SER A 239 -5.17 5.67 -1.96
C SER A 239 -6.12 6.86 -2.07
N LYS A 240 -6.97 7.04 -1.07
CA LYS A 240 -7.96 8.12 -1.05
C LYS A 240 -7.29 9.48 -0.94
N ALA A 241 -6.37 9.63 -0.01
CA ALA A 241 -5.65 10.88 0.22
C ALA A 241 -4.77 11.27 -0.98
N ALA A 242 -4.07 10.31 -1.58
CA ALA A 242 -3.20 10.56 -2.72
C ALA A 242 -3.99 11.11 -3.92
N MET A 243 -5.11 10.48 -4.26
CA MET A 243 -5.98 10.96 -5.33
C MET A 243 -6.63 12.31 -4.99
N TYR A 244 -7.09 12.49 -3.74
CA TYR A 244 -7.65 13.76 -3.26
C TYR A 244 -6.67 14.92 -3.40
N LEU A 245 -5.44 14.77 -2.88
CA LEU A 245 -4.40 15.79 -2.93
C LEU A 245 -3.87 16.04 -4.36
N ALA A 246 -3.94 15.03 -5.23
CA ALA A 246 -3.64 15.18 -6.66
C ALA A 246 -4.77 15.85 -7.47
N GLY A 247 -5.91 16.17 -6.84
CA GLY A 247 -7.07 16.75 -7.52
C GLY A 247 -7.83 15.76 -8.41
N ILE A 248 -7.64 14.46 -8.22
CA ILE A 248 -8.25 13.39 -9.00
C ILE A 248 -9.45 12.85 -8.23
N THR A 249 -10.66 13.31 -8.59
CA THR A 249 -11.89 12.90 -7.91
C THR A 249 -12.58 11.70 -8.56
N LYS A 250 -12.27 11.40 -9.82
CA LYS A 250 -12.79 10.26 -10.59
C LYS A 250 -11.74 9.70 -11.55
N GLY A 251 -11.90 8.42 -11.89
CA GLY A 251 -11.00 7.70 -12.80
C GLY A 251 -10.00 6.83 -12.06
N GLU A 252 -9.05 6.29 -12.82
CA GLU A 252 -8.04 5.36 -12.30
C GLU A 252 -6.75 6.09 -11.94
N ALA A 253 -6.02 5.57 -10.96
CA ALA A 253 -4.68 6.03 -10.63
C ALA A 253 -3.82 4.87 -10.11
N MET A 254 -2.50 5.03 -10.24
CA MET A 254 -1.51 4.23 -9.52
C MET A 254 -0.89 5.09 -8.43
N ILE A 255 -0.88 4.61 -7.19
CA ILE A 255 -0.24 5.26 -6.06
C ILE A 255 1.02 4.47 -5.72
N ILE A 256 2.15 5.16 -5.60
CA ILE A 256 3.45 4.59 -5.23
C ILE A 256 3.88 5.22 -3.91
N ASP A 257 3.86 4.43 -2.83
CA ASP A 257 4.29 4.85 -1.50
C ASP A 257 5.60 4.16 -1.16
N ILE A 258 6.71 4.89 -1.27
CA ILE A 258 8.04 4.41 -0.86
C ILE A 258 8.27 4.92 0.57
N GLY A 259 8.01 4.06 1.54
CA GLY A 259 8.08 4.36 2.96
C GLY A 259 9.50 4.32 3.53
N GLY A 260 9.58 4.46 4.85
CA GLY A 260 10.84 4.37 5.57
C GLY A 260 11.38 2.94 5.69
N MET A 261 10.49 1.94 5.74
CA MET A 261 10.87 0.54 5.81
C MET A 261 10.19 -0.27 4.72
N ASP A 262 8.87 -0.16 4.58
CA ASP A 262 8.08 -0.86 3.56
C ASP A 262 7.74 0.04 2.36
N ASN A 263 7.38 -0.60 1.24
CA ASN A 263 6.94 0.05 0.01
C ASN A 263 5.61 -0.53 -0.45
N LYS A 264 4.77 0.29 -1.08
CA LYS A 264 3.46 -0.09 -1.56
C LYS A 264 3.19 0.48 -2.93
N ILE A 265 2.54 -0.32 -3.78
CA ILE A 265 1.94 0.16 -5.02
C ILE A 265 0.48 -0.21 -4.97
N ILE A 266 -0.39 0.77 -5.19
CA ILE A 266 -1.85 0.61 -5.10
C ILE A 266 -2.44 1.08 -6.42
N THR A 267 -3.29 0.28 -7.05
CA THR A 267 -4.16 0.77 -8.11
C THR A 267 -5.52 1.06 -7.50
N ALA A 268 -6.07 2.21 -7.88
CA ALA A 268 -7.34 2.68 -7.38
C ALA A 268 -8.21 3.18 -8.51
N LYS A 269 -9.52 3.11 -8.30
CA LYS A 269 -10.55 3.71 -9.14
C LYS A 269 -11.46 4.54 -8.25
N ASP A 270 -11.65 5.80 -8.59
CA ASP A 270 -12.48 6.75 -7.85
C ASP A 270 -12.08 6.89 -6.35
N GLY A 271 -10.79 6.71 -6.04
CA GLY A 271 -10.24 6.76 -4.67
C GLY A 271 -10.27 5.44 -3.91
N ILE A 272 -10.93 4.41 -4.45
CA ILE A 272 -11.07 3.09 -3.83
C ILE A 272 -10.00 2.14 -4.41
N PRO A 273 -9.16 1.50 -3.58
CA PRO A 273 -8.22 0.49 -4.06
C PRO A 273 -8.93 -0.67 -4.75
N ASP A 274 -8.42 -1.10 -5.89
CA ASP A 274 -8.90 -2.31 -6.59
C ASP A 274 -7.87 -3.44 -6.65
N ASN A 275 -6.59 -3.11 -6.42
CA ASN A 275 -5.48 -4.04 -6.25
C ASN A 275 -4.31 -3.31 -5.58
N PHE A 276 -3.45 -4.05 -4.90
CA PHE A 276 -2.23 -3.49 -4.31
C PHE A 276 -1.16 -4.55 -4.10
N THR A 277 0.09 -4.11 -4.09
CA THR A 277 1.26 -4.90 -3.72
C THR A 277 2.01 -4.18 -2.60
N MET A 278 2.56 -4.96 -1.68
CA MET A 278 3.36 -4.44 -0.58
C MET A 278 4.60 -5.30 -0.42
N GLY A 279 5.74 -4.66 -0.20
CA GLY A 279 7.02 -5.33 0.04
C GLY A 279 7.95 -4.46 0.87
N GLY A 280 9.25 -4.75 0.81
CA GLY A 280 10.24 -4.01 1.60
C GLY A 280 10.23 -4.37 3.10
N ILE A 281 9.99 -5.63 3.49
CA ILE A 281 10.19 -6.01 4.92
C ILE A 281 11.67 -5.84 5.35
N CYS A 282 12.59 -5.73 4.38
CA CYS A 282 13.99 -5.41 4.59
C CYS A 282 14.27 -3.93 4.32
N ALA A 283 15.18 -3.31 5.08
CA ALA A 283 15.60 -1.91 4.89
C ALA A 283 16.27 -1.58 3.53
N GLY A 284 16.49 -2.59 2.68
CA GLY A 284 16.87 -2.38 1.28
C GLY A 284 15.71 -1.76 0.50
N ALA A 285 16.02 -0.98 -0.54
CA ALA A 285 15.01 -0.35 -1.41
C ALA A 285 13.96 0.53 -0.70
N SER A 286 14.29 1.18 0.42
CA SER A 286 13.38 2.07 1.15
C SER A 286 14.06 3.38 1.56
N GLY A 287 13.30 4.30 2.15
CA GLY A 287 13.84 5.55 2.71
C GLY A 287 14.98 5.33 3.70
N ARG A 288 15.03 4.19 4.41
CA ARG A 288 16.13 3.88 5.32
C ARG A 288 17.48 3.74 4.61
N PHE A 289 17.50 3.18 3.40
CA PHE A 289 18.72 3.12 2.60
C PHE A 289 19.20 4.52 2.21
N LEU A 290 18.28 5.39 1.79
CA LEU A 290 18.59 6.79 1.46
C LEU A 290 19.10 7.58 2.67
N GLU A 291 18.54 7.38 3.86
CA GLU A 291 19.06 7.98 5.11
C GLU A 291 20.51 7.56 5.39
N LEU A 292 20.84 6.27 5.22
CA LEU A 292 22.20 5.76 5.45
C LEU A 292 23.18 6.31 4.41
N THR A 293 22.75 6.38 3.16
CA THR A 293 23.51 6.99 2.06
C THR A 293 23.79 8.46 2.34
N ALA A 294 22.77 9.25 2.71
CA ALA A 294 22.91 10.66 3.06
C ALA A 294 23.94 10.85 4.19
N ARG A 295 23.81 10.09 5.28
CA ARG A 295 24.75 10.13 6.41
C ARG A 295 26.17 9.80 5.98
N ARG A 296 26.37 8.79 5.12
CA ARG A 296 27.69 8.39 4.64
C ARG A 296 28.31 9.45 3.72
N LEU A 297 27.48 10.16 2.96
CA LEU A 297 27.89 11.32 2.18
C LEU A 297 28.07 12.58 3.03
N GLY A 298 27.68 12.58 4.31
CA GLY A 298 27.82 13.75 5.19
C GLY A 298 26.80 14.86 4.91
N VAL A 299 25.61 14.49 4.44
CA VAL A 299 24.49 15.40 4.13
C VAL A 299 23.18 14.91 4.75
N ASP A 300 22.15 15.75 4.78
CA ASP A 300 20.79 15.31 5.06
C ASP A 300 20.09 14.74 3.80
N VAL A 301 18.90 14.17 3.98
CA VAL A 301 18.14 13.52 2.88
C VAL A 301 17.63 14.51 1.83
N VAL A 302 17.40 15.78 2.19
CA VAL A 302 16.96 16.82 1.25
C VAL A 302 18.14 17.20 0.35
N GLN A 303 19.31 17.41 0.96
CA GLN A 303 20.57 17.65 0.26
C GLN A 303 20.99 16.45 -0.60
N LEU A 304 20.76 15.21 -0.15
CA LEU A 304 20.96 14.01 -0.96
C LEU A 304 20.15 14.08 -2.27
N GLY A 305 18.88 14.49 -2.17
CA GLY A 305 18.01 14.67 -3.33
C GLY A 305 18.57 15.68 -4.33
N LYS A 306 19.06 16.83 -3.85
CA LYS A 306 19.70 17.84 -4.72
C LYS A 306 20.99 17.33 -5.36
N LEU A 307 21.86 16.63 -4.62
CA LEU A 307 23.05 16.00 -5.18
C LEU A 307 22.72 14.98 -6.27
N ALA A 308 21.66 14.20 -6.08
CA ALA A 308 21.22 13.20 -7.04
C ALA A 308 20.74 13.80 -8.38
N LEU A 309 20.30 15.07 -8.40
CA LEU A 309 19.95 15.77 -9.64
C LEU A 309 21.18 16.16 -10.48
N GLU A 310 22.33 16.34 -9.83
CA GLU A 310 23.60 16.74 -10.48
C GLU A 310 24.46 15.53 -10.92
N GLY A 311 24.04 14.32 -10.51
CA GLY A 311 24.76 13.07 -10.73
C GLY A 311 24.26 12.25 -11.91
N ASP A 312 25.17 11.46 -12.45
CA ASP A 312 24.89 10.44 -13.48
C ASP A 312 24.80 9.05 -12.82
N PRO A 313 23.59 8.46 -12.74
CA PRO A 313 23.41 7.15 -12.10
C PRO A 313 24.13 6.02 -12.86
N SER A 314 24.43 6.19 -14.15
CA SER A 314 25.10 5.16 -14.96
C SER A 314 26.57 4.95 -14.60
N LYS A 315 27.17 5.88 -13.84
CA LYS A 315 28.58 5.81 -13.44
C LYS A 315 28.83 4.80 -12.33
N ILE A 316 27.83 4.50 -11.52
CA ILE A 316 27.96 3.66 -10.33
C ILE A 316 26.94 2.53 -10.41
N LYS A 317 27.42 1.29 -10.49
CA LYS A 317 26.56 0.13 -10.31
C LYS A 317 26.29 -0.04 -8.82
N MET A 318 25.04 0.13 -8.42
CA MET A 318 24.62 0.03 -7.02
C MET A 318 23.42 -0.89 -6.88
N ASP A 319 23.52 -1.88 -6.00
CA ASP A 319 22.42 -2.79 -5.69
C ASP A 319 21.93 -2.61 -4.25
N SER A 320 20.80 -1.93 -4.10
CA SER A 320 20.16 -1.66 -2.81
C SER A 320 19.19 -2.75 -2.36
N TYR A 321 19.07 -3.88 -3.07
CA TYR A 321 18.23 -5.02 -2.66
C TYR A 321 18.51 -5.42 -1.21
N CYS A 322 19.80 -5.46 -0.85
CA CYS A 322 20.25 -5.55 0.53
C CYS A 322 20.93 -4.23 0.93
N VAL A 323 20.43 -3.59 1.98
CA VAL A 323 21.02 -2.36 2.52
C VAL A 323 22.52 -2.49 2.81
N VAL A 324 22.98 -3.67 3.25
CA VAL A 324 24.40 -3.92 3.55
C VAL A 324 25.24 -3.90 2.27
N PHE A 325 24.77 -4.55 1.20
CA PHE A 325 25.48 -4.58 -0.07
C PHE A 325 25.44 -3.22 -0.76
N GLY A 326 24.29 -2.53 -0.75
CA GLY A 326 24.20 -1.18 -1.32
C GLY A 326 25.15 -0.18 -0.61
N ILE A 327 25.30 -0.28 0.71
CA ILE A 327 26.28 0.54 1.43
C ILE A 327 27.72 0.12 1.13
N GLN A 328 27.98 -1.18 0.93
CA GLN A 328 29.30 -1.65 0.49
C GLN A 328 29.66 -1.12 -0.91
N ASP A 329 28.71 -1.12 -1.86
CA ASP A 329 28.88 -0.56 -3.19
C ASP A 329 29.19 0.94 -3.11
N LEU A 330 28.43 1.69 -2.31
CA LEU A 330 28.65 3.10 -2.04
C LEU A 330 30.06 3.37 -1.51
N VAL A 331 30.51 2.60 -0.50
CA VAL A 331 31.84 2.76 0.10
C VAL A 331 32.95 2.47 -0.91
N SER A 332 32.76 1.43 -1.73
CA SER A 332 33.71 1.05 -2.76
C SER A 332 33.83 2.13 -3.84
N ALA A 333 32.70 2.67 -4.29
CA ALA A 333 32.62 3.78 -5.25
C ALA A 333 33.37 5.02 -4.75
N LEU A 334 33.07 5.48 -3.53
CA LEU A 334 33.73 6.65 -2.94
C LEU A 334 35.24 6.43 -2.77
N SER A 335 35.65 5.23 -2.37
CA SER A 335 37.07 4.88 -2.20
C SER A 335 37.82 4.85 -3.54
N ALA A 336 37.12 4.54 -4.63
CA ALA A 336 37.65 4.61 -6.00
C ALA A 336 37.65 6.04 -6.58
N GLY A 337 37.24 7.05 -5.82
CA GLY A 337 37.23 8.45 -6.25
C GLY A 337 35.97 8.87 -7.03
N ALA A 338 34.88 8.11 -6.93
CA ALA A 338 33.60 8.51 -7.51
C ALA A 338 33.12 9.85 -6.94
N ARG A 339 32.42 10.61 -7.79
CA ARG A 339 31.76 11.85 -7.37
C ARG A 339 30.60 11.52 -6.44
N ARG A 340 30.37 12.41 -5.46
CA ARG A 340 29.27 12.26 -4.49
C ARG A 340 27.91 12.38 -5.17
N GLU A 341 27.81 13.22 -6.19
CA GLU A 341 26.59 13.41 -6.99
C GLU A 341 26.20 12.10 -7.71
N ASP A 342 27.17 11.44 -8.38
CA ASP A 342 26.93 10.17 -9.09
C ASP A 342 26.50 9.06 -8.13
N VAL A 343 27.09 9.01 -6.93
CA VAL A 343 26.71 8.08 -5.86
C VAL A 343 25.28 8.37 -5.35
N ALA A 344 24.93 9.64 -5.16
CA ALA A 344 23.58 10.04 -4.73
C ALA A 344 22.53 9.68 -5.78
N ALA A 345 22.83 9.91 -7.07
CA ALA A 345 21.99 9.52 -8.19
C ALA A 345 21.81 8.00 -8.24
N ALA A 346 22.89 7.23 -8.21
CA ALA A 346 22.83 5.77 -8.23
C ALA A 346 22.04 5.19 -7.05
N ALA A 347 22.14 5.81 -5.85
CA ALA A 347 21.35 5.40 -4.70
C ALA A 347 19.83 5.59 -4.92
N CYS A 348 19.42 6.73 -5.49
CA CYS A 348 18.01 6.98 -5.79
C CYS A 348 17.47 6.02 -6.86
N TYR A 349 18.22 5.80 -7.94
CA TYR A 349 17.83 4.86 -9.00
C TYR A 349 17.76 3.44 -8.48
N SER A 350 18.73 3.00 -7.69
CA SER A 350 18.75 1.66 -7.13
C SER A 350 17.51 1.39 -6.27
N VAL A 351 17.03 2.37 -5.47
CA VAL A 351 15.78 2.20 -4.71
C VAL A 351 14.58 2.00 -5.64
N VAL A 352 14.44 2.86 -6.66
CA VAL A 352 13.30 2.82 -7.58
C VAL A 352 13.32 1.55 -8.45
N GLU A 353 14.48 1.14 -8.95
CA GLU A 353 14.65 -0.12 -9.70
C GLU A 353 14.18 -1.30 -8.86
N GLN A 354 14.58 -1.35 -7.58
CA GLN A 354 14.17 -2.43 -6.70
C GLN A 354 12.67 -2.41 -6.37
N VAL A 355 12.07 -1.22 -6.20
CA VAL A 355 10.61 -1.10 -6.06
C VAL A 355 9.89 -1.63 -7.32
N LYS A 356 10.39 -1.29 -8.51
CA LYS A 356 9.84 -1.79 -9.78
C LYS A 356 9.98 -3.32 -9.90
N GLU A 357 11.16 -3.86 -9.63
CA GLU A 357 11.43 -5.30 -9.73
C GLU A 357 10.59 -6.11 -8.74
N GLN A 358 10.38 -5.61 -7.53
CA GLN A 358 9.69 -6.35 -6.48
C GLN A 358 8.17 -6.18 -6.51
N LEU A 359 7.66 -5.00 -6.87
CA LEU A 359 6.25 -4.66 -6.67
C LEU A 359 5.46 -4.45 -7.96
N MET A 360 6.11 -4.03 -9.05
CA MET A 360 5.40 -3.73 -10.29
C MET A 360 5.05 -4.97 -11.13
N GLN A 361 5.60 -6.14 -10.79
CA GLN A 361 5.32 -7.39 -11.51
C GLN A 361 3.91 -7.93 -11.28
N ASP A 362 3.32 -7.68 -10.11
CA ASP A 362 2.00 -8.18 -9.70
C ASP A 362 0.93 -7.07 -9.73
N ILE A 363 1.16 -5.95 -10.44
CA ILE A 363 0.20 -4.84 -10.51
C ILE A 363 0.16 -4.21 -11.90
N ASP A 364 -1.00 -3.73 -12.32
CA ASP A 364 -1.13 -3.06 -13.61
C ASP A 364 -0.56 -1.65 -13.54
N VAL A 365 0.35 -1.30 -14.45
CA VAL A 365 0.88 0.06 -14.58
C VAL A 365 -0.21 0.98 -15.14
N ARG A 366 -0.67 1.93 -14.32
CA ARG A 366 -1.75 2.88 -14.67
C ARG A 366 -1.25 4.32 -14.62
N GLN A 367 -1.89 5.17 -15.43
CA GLN A 367 -1.68 6.61 -15.42
C GLN A 367 -2.98 7.33 -15.01
N PRO A 368 -2.89 8.42 -14.22
CA PRO A 368 -1.66 8.99 -13.66
C PRO A 368 -1.04 8.12 -12.55
N ALA A 369 0.29 8.18 -12.43
CA ALA A 369 0.99 7.68 -11.25
C ALA A 369 1.20 8.82 -10.26
N ILE A 370 0.95 8.55 -8.97
CA ILE A 370 1.06 9.49 -7.86
C ILE A 370 2.07 8.92 -6.88
N GLU A 371 3.21 9.58 -6.72
CA GLU A 371 4.24 9.16 -5.76
C GLU A 371 4.11 9.95 -4.46
N VAL A 372 4.07 9.22 -3.36
CA VAL A 372 3.74 9.70 -2.03
C VAL A 372 4.72 9.13 -0.99
N GLY A 373 4.54 9.52 0.28
CA GLY A 373 5.47 9.17 1.35
C GLY A 373 6.57 10.21 1.54
N GLY A 374 7.51 9.95 2.45
CA GLY A 374 8.59 10.90 2.77
C GLY A 374 9.70 10.93 1.72
N THR A 375 9.87 9.86 0.95
CA THR A 375 10.93 9.72 -0.06
C THR A 375 10.64 10.54 -1.31
N SER A 376 9.37 10.85 -1.60
CA SER A 376 8.99 11.72 -2.72
C SER A 376 9.48 13.17 -2.55
N LEU A 377 9.88 13.55 -1.33
CA LEU A 377 10.53 14.85 -1.05
C LEU A 377 12.03 14.85 -1.38
N ILE A 378 12.62 13.70 -1.69
CA ILE A 378 14.02 13.56 -2.09
C ILE A 378 14.05 13.64 -3.60
N ASP A 379 14.35 14.81 -4.20
CA ASP A 379 14.12 15.08 -5.63
C ASP A 379 14.72 14.04 -6.60
N GLY A 380 15.80 13.36 -6.20
CA GLY A 380 16.40 12.26 -6.96
C GLY A 380 15.48 11.04 -7.14
N VAL A 381 14.56 10.79 -6.22
CA VAL A 381 13.62 9.66 -6.26
C VAL A 381 12.51 9.91 -7.29
N PRO A 382 11.76 11.03 -7.29
CA PRO A 382 10.82 11.32 -8.37
C PRO A 382 11.48 11.43 -9.74
N ARG A 383 12.72 11.94 -9.82
CA ARG A 383 13.51 11.91 -11.06
C ARG A 383 13.73 10.47 -11.53
N ALA A 384 14.25 9.61 -10.66
CA ALA A 384 14.50 8.21 -10.99
C ALA A 384 13.20 7.48 -11.38
N MET A 385 12.09 7.74 -10.69
CA MET A 385 10.78 7.16 -11.00
C MET A 385 10.30 7.52 -12.40
N ARG A 386 10.37 8.81 -12.78
CA ARG A 386 10.00 9.25 -14.14
C ARG A 386 10.87 8.61 -15.21
N ASP A 387 12.18 8.55 -15.00
CA ASP A 387 13.12 7.96 -15.95
C ASP A 387 12.88 6.45 -16.14
N ILE A 388 12.59 5.73 -15.05
CA ILE A 388 12.40 4.27 -15.04
C ILE A 388 11.03 3.83 -15.57
N LEU A 389 9.99 4.66 -15.36
CA LEU A 389 8.64 4.40 -15.86
C LEU A 389 8.44 4.93 -17.28
N GLY A 390 9.17 5.97 -17.68
CA GLY A 390 9.04 6.59 -19.00
C GLY A 390 7.81 7.48 -19.16
N PHE A 391 7.17 7.90 -18.06
CA PHE A 391 6.05 8.84 -18.05
C PHE A 391 6.06 9.70 -16.77
N GLU A 392 5.27 10.77 -16.77
CA GLU A 392 5.21 11.72 -15.65
C GLU A 392 4.61 11.11 -14.38
N VAL A 393 5.16 11.53 -13.24
CA VAL A 393 4.72 11.11 -11.90
C VAL A 393 4.30 12.34 -11.13
N ILE A 394 3.09 12.31 -10.58
CA ILE A 394 2.53 13.40 -9.79
C ILE A 394 3.05 13.28 -8.36
N ILE A 395 3.67 14.34 -7.85
CA ILE A 395 3.94 14.49 -6.41
C ILE A 395 2.92 15.49 -5.86
N PRO A 396 1.93 15.06 -5.08
CA PRO A 396 0.93 15.97 -4.53
C PRO A 396 1.54 16.80 -3.40
N ASP A 397 0.83 17.86 -3.00
CA ASP A 397 1.18 18.58 -1.77
C ASP A 397 1.05 17.66 -0.55
N TYR A 398 1.88 17.89 0.47
CA TYR A 398 1.92 17.09 1.69
C TYR A 398 2.08 15.56 1.48
N PRO A 399 2.97 15.09 0.59
CA PRO A 399 3.01 13.68 0.19
C PRO A 399 3.39 12.74 1.34
N GLN A 400 4.16 13.23 2.32
CA GLN A 400 4.52 12.48 3.53
C GLN A 400 3.41 12.39 4.59
N PHE A 401 2.32 13.15 4.40
CA PHE A 401 1.19 13.25 5.34
C PHE A 401 -0.07 12.56 4.81
N ILE A 402 -0.02 11.87 3.67
CA ILE A 402 -1.19 11.21 3.05
C ILE A 402 -2.03 10.40 4.04
N GLY A 403 -1.41 9.64 4.95
CA GLY A 403 -2.15 8.85 5.93
C GLY A 403 -2.92 9.70 6.92
N ALA A 404 -2.33 10.81 7.37
CA ALA A 404 -2.99 11.75 8.27
C ALA A 404 -4.06 12.58 7.53
N VAL A 405 -3.79 13.02 6.31
CA VAL A 405 -4.78 13.71 5.46
C VAL A 405 -5.98 12.79 5.18
N GLY A 406 -5.74 11.56 4.76
CA GLY A 406 -6.80 10.59 4.50
C GLY A 406 -7.58 10.24 5.75
N GLY A 407 -6.90 10.14 6.91
CA GLY A 407 -7.54 9.96 8.20
C GLY A 407 -8.53 11.09 8.51
N ALA A 408 -8.09 12.35 8.39
CA ALA A 408 -8.92 13.53 8.63
C ALA A 408 -10.09 13.63 7.61
N LEU A 409 -9.82 13.37 6.33
CA LEU A 409 -10.80 13.36 5.25
C LEU A 409 -11.90 12.33 5.50
N LEU A 410 -11.54 11.07 5.76
CA LEU A 410 -12.51 9.99 5.96
C LEU A 410 -13.26 10.14 7.29
N ALA A 411 -12.58 10.59 8.35
CA ALA A 411 -13.18 10.81 9.68
C ALA A 411 -14.28 11.88 9.67
N SER A 412 -14.25 12.83 8.73
CA SER A 412 -15.34 13.82 8.56
C SER A 412 -16.72 13.23 8.29
N SER A 413 -16.80 11.92 8.03
CA SER A 413 -18.05 11.17 7.91
C SER A 413 -18.71 10.84 9.26
N PHE A 414 -18.02 11.03 10.38
CA PHE A 414 -18.46 10.63 11.73
C PHE A 414 -18.71 11.81 12.68
N ARG A 415 -18.65 13.04 12.16
CA ARG A 415 -18.87 14.29 12.89
C ARG A 415 -20.30 14.48 13.36
#